data_AF-A0A7S0HQQ0-F1
#
_entry.id   AF-A0A7S0HQQ0-F1
#
_cell.length_a   1.000
_cell.length_b   1.000
_cell.length_c   1.000
_cell.angle_alpha   90.00
_cell.angle_beta   90.00
_cell.angle_gamma   90.00
#
_symmetry.space_group_name_H-M   'P 1'
#
loop_
_entity.id
_entity.type
_entity.pdbx_description
1 polymer ?
#
loop_
_entity_poly.entity_id
_entity_poly.type
_entity_poly.pdbx_seq_one_letter_code
_entity_poly.pdbx_strand_id
1 'polypeptide(L)'
;MRNGLAASGAIERAGAARDGELRSTFVDAEEAAMQRAMQRLNGDDQQRKVGNSYSQQNRARTQARLNAMKAEGIVPMKPRDEETMRKKQEANAKAPRTISERAIRVPRVGVTPAPQRRPLVDCLPKRRGEVEIRTNEGNYVRPAAPPGAIVRSSDSRKDELALRNQFYGKTPQEILSEDPRPRLPAAAASAESDELQLHNQIVDEIADRQSFLDDMARLGQGHVHQQRIEGEIAERVHDLKRLQPYLQEAS
;
A
#
# COMPACT_ATOMS: atom_id res chain seq x y z
N MET A 1 12.48 -65.35 1.51
CA MET A 1 13.64 -66.00 0.86
C MET A 1 14.63 -64.91 0.49
N ARG A 2 15.92 -65.16 0.78
CA ARG A 2 17.08 -64.33 0.44
C ARG A 2 17.17 -64.08 -1.06
N ASN A 3 17.73 -62.93 -1.46
CA ASN A 3 18.87 -62.89 -2.38
C ASN A 3 19.49 -61.48 -2.37
N GLY A 4 20.78 -61.44 -2.05
CA GLY A 4 21.66 -60.28 -2.22
C GLY A 4 22.54 -60.45 -3.47
N LEU A 5 23.65 -59.69 -3.47
CA LEU A 5 24.75 -59.57 -4.46
C LEU A 5 24.47 -58.46 -5.50
N ALA A 6 25.09 -57.27 -5.40
CA ALA A 6 26.51 -56.93 -5.60
C ALA A 6 27.00 -57.17 -7.04
N ALA A 7 27.38 -56.10 -7.75
CA ALA A 7 28.50 -56.10 -8.69
C ALA A 7 28.86 -54.67 -9.15
N SER A 8 30.12 -54.36 -8.91
CA SER A 8 31.05 -53.48 -9.63
C SER A 8 30.79 -53.25 -11.12
N GLY A 9 31.11 -52.04 -11.59
CA GLY A 9 31.29 -51.72 -13.01
C GLY A 9 31.96 -50.37 -13.21
N ALA A 10 33.29 -50.35 -13.09
CA ALA A 10 34.12 -49.29 -13.64
C ALA A 10 33.99 -49.30 -15.17
N ILE A 11 33.68 -48.14 -15.77
CA ILE A 11 33.82 -47.94 -17.21
C ILE A 11 34.68 -46.69 -17.39
N GLU A 12 35.96 -46.95 -17.61
CA GLU A 12 36.85 -46.06 -18.33
C GLU A 12 36.30 -45.83 -19.74
N ARG A 13 36.15 -44.57 -20.14
CA ARG A 13 36.24 -44.19 -21.55
C ARG A 13 37.17 -43.00 -21.70
N ALA A 14 38.41 -43.35 -22.03
CA ALA A 14 39.32 -42.50 -22.77
C ALA A 14 38.62 -41.99 -24.03
N GLY A 15 38.55 -40.66 -24.15
CA GLY A 15 37.98 -39.97 -25.29
C GLY A 15 38.95 -38.89 -25.77
N ALA A 16 39.86 -39.32 -26.66
CA ALA A 16 40.51 -38.57 -27.72
C ALA A 16 40.81 -37.08 -27.50
N ALA A 17 42.11 -36.81 -27.36
CA ALA A 17 42.71 -35.56 -27.79
C ALA A 17 42.27 -35.24 -29.23
N ARG A 18 41.61 -34.09 -29.40
CA ARG A 18 41.50 -33.42 -30.70
C ARG A 18 42.34 -32.16 -30.63
N ASP A 19 43.20 -32.09 -31.61
CA ASP A 19 44.19 -31.07 -31.84
C ASP A 19 43.57 -29.68 -32.00
N GLY A 20 44.28 -28.68 -31.46
CA GLY A 20 44.64 -27.50 -32.24
C GLY A 20 43.52 -26.53 -32.61
N GLU A 21 42.93 -25.87 -31.62
CA GLU A 21 42.69 -24.43 -31.72
C GLU A 21 43.07 -23.80 -30.39
N LEU A 22 44.29 -23.26 -30.33
CA LEU A 22 44.71 -22.31 -29.30
C LEU A 22 43.85 -21.05 -29.46
N ARG A 23 42.60 -21.10 -28.98
CA ARG A 23 41.78 -19.91 -28.80
C ARG A 23 42.49 -19.04 -27.79
N SER A 24 43.10 -17.97 -28.29
CA SER A 24 43.69 -16.88 -27.54
C SER A 24 42.85 -16.57 -26.31
N THR A 25 43.36 -16.90 -25.13
CA THR A 25 42.79 -16.48 -23.84
C THR A 25 43.11 -15.02 -23.52
N PHE A 26 43.85 -14.33 -24.40
CA PHE A 26 43.89 -12.88 -24.47
C PHE A 26 42.68 -12.40 -25.27
N VAL A 27 41.51 -12.45 -24.63
CA VAL A 27 40.48 -11.46 -24.94
C VAL A 27 41.04 -10.16 -24.42
N ASP A 28 41.38 -9.24 -25.33
CA ASP A 28 41.88 -7.91 -24.97
C ASP A 28 40.93 -7.32 -23.92
N ALA A 29 41.49 -6.73 -22.86
CA ALA A 29 40.70 -6.16 -21.78
C ALA A 29 39.60 -5.20 -22.29
N GLU A 30 39.84 -4.60 -23.47
CA GLU A 30 38.91 -3.79 -24.23
C GLU A 30 37.72 -4.58 -24.81
N GLU A 31 37.95 -5.75 -25.40
CA GLU A 31 36.88 -6.59 -25.94
C GLU A 31 36.04 -7.19 -24.81
N ALA A 32 36.67 -7.57 -23.70
CA ALA A 32 35.96 -7.98 -22.49
C ALA A 32 35.14 -6.83 -21.87
N ALA A 33 35.65 -5.59 -21.91
CA ALA A 33 34.91 -4.41 -21.47
C ALA A 33 33.75 -4.07 -22.40
N MET A 34 33.93 -4.22 -23.71
CA MET A 34 32.90 -4.00 -24.71
C MET A 34 31.80 -5.05 -24.62
N GLN A 35 32.14 -6.33 -24.42
CA GLN A 35 31.16 -7.39 -24.16
C GLN A 35 30.37 -7.14 -22.87
N ARG A 36 31.02 -6.66 -21.79
CA ARG A 36 30.31 -6.23 -20.57
C ARG A 36 29.40 -5.03 -20.82
N ALA A 37 29.82 -4.07 -21.66
CA ALA A 37 29.01 -2.91 -22.01
C ALA A 37 27.77 -3.32 -22.84
N MET A 38 27.93 -4.25 -23.79
CA MET A 38 26.83 -4.84 -24.55
C MET A 38 25.86 -5.61 -23.65
N GLN A 39 26.36 -6.39 -22.69
CA GLN A 39 25.52 -7.10 -21.71
C GLN A 39 24.74 -6.14 -20.78
N ARG A 40 25.33 -4.98 -20.44
CA ARG A 40 24.63 -3.91 -19.68
C ARG A 40 23.49 -3.28 -20.47
N LEU A 41 23.67 -3.11 -21.78
CA LEU A 41 22.64 -2.54 -22.65
C LEU A 41 21.44 -3.49 -22.81
N ASN A 42 21.71 -4.80 -22.83
CA ASN A 42 20.69 -5.84 -22.94
C ASN A 42 20.02 -6.22 -21.60
N GLY A 43 20.54 -5.73 -20.46
CA GLY A 43 19.96 -5.95 -19.14
C GLY A 43 20.32 -7.28 -18.47
N ASP A 44 21.25 -8.06 -19.04
CA ASP A 44 21.63 -9.40 -18.59
C ASP A 44 22.82 -9.41 -17.59
N ASP A 45 23.20 -8.24 -17.06
CA ASP A 45 24.31 -8.11 -16.13
C ASP A 45 24.00 -8.80 -14.78
N GLN A 46 24.50 -10.03 -14.62
CA GLN A 46 24.29 -10.88 -13.44
C GLN A 46 24.83 -10.23 -12.16
N GLN A 47 25.78 -9.29 -12.25
CA GLN A 47 26.29 -8.57 -11.08
C GLN A 47 25.32 -7.50 -10.54
N ARG A 48 24.28 -7.11 -11.29
CA ARG A 48 23.15 -6.31 -10.76
C ARG A 48 22.00 -7.15 -10.19
N LYS A 49 22.02 -8.49 -10.32
CA LYS A 49 21.00 -9.36 -9.70
C LYS A 49 21.05 -9.38 -8.17
N VAL A 50 22.10 -8.84 -7.56
CA VAL A 50 22.19 -8.66 -6.10
C VAL A 50 21.31 -7.50 -5.59
N GLY A 51 20.62 -6.78 -6.47
CA GLY A 51 19.72 -5.68 -6.12
C GLY A 51 18.29 -6.14 -5.81
N ASN A 52 17.99 -6.24 -4.51
CA ASN A 52 16.67 -6.08 -3.89
C ASN A 52 15.59 -7.08 -4.36
N SER A 53 15.44 -8.19 -3.63
CA SER A 53 14.40 -9.21 -3.83
C SER A 53 12.99 -8.60 -4.00
N TYR A 54 12.70 -7.49 -3.31
CA TYR A 54 11.48 -6.71 -3.44
C TYR A 54 11.25 -6.14 -4.86
N SER A 55 12.31 -5.68 -5.53
CA SER A 55 12.25 -5.20 -6.92
C SER A 55 11.94 -6.34 -7.90
N GLN A 56 12.50 -7.52 -7.66
CA GLN A 56 12.25 -8.70 -8.51
C GLN A 56 10.82 -9.20 -8.33
N GLN A 57 10.33 -9.26 -7.08
CA GLN A 57 8.94 -9.62 -6.79
C GLN A 57 7.94 -8.62 -7.38
N ASN A 58 8.20 -7.30 -7.29
CA ASN A 58 7.34 -6.31 -7.91
C ASN A 58 7.37 -6.38 -9.44
N ARG A 59 8.54 -6.61 -10.06
CA ARG A 59 8.61 -6.87 -11.51
C ARG A 59 7.82 -8.11 -11.91
N ALA A 60 7.95 -9.20 -11.16
CA ALA A 60 7.19 -10.42 -11.39
C ALA A 60 5.68 -10.21 -11.25
N ARG A 61 5.24 -9.45 -10.24
CA ARG A 61 3.81 -9.07 -10.06
C ARG A 61 3.30 -8.22 -11.22
N THR A 62 4.06 -7.21 -11.65
CA THR A 62 3.68 -6.35 -12.78
C THR A 62 3.61 -7.15 -14.09
N GLN A 63 4.56 -8.06 -14.32
CA GLN A 63 4.55 -8.95 -15.48
C GLN A 63 3.36 -9.93 -15.44
N ALA A 64 3.06 -10.53 -14.28
CA ALA A 64 1.90 -11.39 -14.13
C ALA A 64 0.59 -10.64 -14.42
N ARG A 65 0.46 -9.39 -13.95
CA ARG A 65 -0.69 -8.53 -14.24
C ARG A 65 -0.80 -8.19 -15.73
N LEU A 66 0.31 -7.87 -16.39
CA LEU A 66 0.33 -7.62 -17.83
C LEU A 66 -0.05 -8.87 -18.63
N ASN A 67 0.41 -10.05 -18.21
CA ASN A 67 0.05 -11.30 -18.86
C ASN A 67 -1.43 -11.66 -18.64
N ALA A 68 -1.97 -11.40 -17.45
CA ALA A 68 -3.40 -11.55 -17.18
C ALA A 68 -4.27 -10.63 -18.05
N MET A 69 -3.91 -9.34 -18.14
CA MET A 69 -4.61 -8.38 -19.03
C MET A 69 -4.54 -8.79 -20.51
N LYS A 70 -3.39 -9.34 -20.95
CA LYS A 70 -3.26 -9.90 -22.31
C LYS A 70 -4.13 -11.14 -22.51
N ALA A 71 -4.22 -12.01 -21.52
CA ALA A 71 -5.07 -13.21 -21.56
C ALA A 71 -6.57 -12.87 -21.58
N GLU A 72 -6.97 -11.79 -20.90
CA GLU A 72 -8.33 -11.23 -20.93
C GLU A 72 -8.64 -10.45 -22.22
N GLY A 73 -7.70 -10.37 -23.17
CA GLY A 73 -7.90 -9.65 -24.43
C GLY A 73 -7.95 -8.13 -24.29
N ILE A 74 -7.52 -7.58 -23.15
CA ILE A 74 -7.36 -6.14 -22.94
C ILE A 74 -6.08 -5.72 -23.67
N VAL A 75 -6.21 -5.48 -24.97
CA VAL A 75 -5.15 -4.94 -25.81
C VAL A 75 -4.87 -3.51 -25.34
N PRO A 76 -3.62 -3.13 -25.00
CA PRO A 76 -3.26 -1.74 -24.81
C PRO A 76 -3.75 -0.94 -26.00
N MET A 77 -4.59 0.09 -25.76
CA MET A 77 -5.15 0.88 -26.85
C MET A 77 -4.03 1.40 -27.74
N LYS A 78 -4.27 1.44 -29.06
CA LYS A 78 -3.27 1.95 -29.99
C LYS A 78 -2.98 3.42 -29.63
N PRO A 79 -1.74 3.90 -29.72
CA PRO A 79 -1.38 5.28 -29.33
C PRO A 79 -2.25 6.36 -30.00
N ARG A 80 -2.74 6.06 -31.21
CA ARG A 80 -3.63 6.95 -31.97
C ARG A 80 -4.99 7.13 -31.31
N ASP A 81 -5.50 6.11 -30.62
CA ASP A 81 -6.81 6.15 -29.97
C ASP A 81 -6.73 6.87 -28.60
N GLU A 82 -5.59 6.75 -27.90
CA GLU A 82 -5.32 7.48 -26.66
C GLU A 82 -5.30 9.00 -26.88
N GLU A 83 -4.67 9.46 -27.97
CA GLU A 83 -4.59 10.89 -28.30
C GLU A 83 -5.97 11.48 -28.63
N THR A 84 -6.83 10.71 -29.32
CA THR A 84 -8.20 11.16 -29.62
C THR A 84 -9.08 11.25 -28.38
N MET A 85 -8.92 10.33 -27.43
CA MET A 85 -9.64 10.35 -26.15
C MET A 85 -9.19 11.51 -25.27
N ARG A 86 -7.89 11.77 -25.20
CA ARG A 86 -7.34 12.92 -24.48
C ARG A 86 -7.83 14.24 -25.07
N LYS A 87 -7.83 14.36 -26.41
CA LYS A 87 -8.32 15.55 -27.11
C LYS A 87 -9.83 15.76 -26.91
N LYS A 88 -10.64 14.68 -26.86
CA LYS A 88 -12.07 14.75 -26.49
C LYS A 88 -12.30 15.20 -25.05
N GLN A 89 -11.51 14.70 -24.10
CA GLN A 89 -11.61 15.10 -22.69
C GLN A 89 -11.22 16.57 -22.50
N GLU A 90 -10.16 17.03 -23.14
CA GLU A 90 -9.74 18.43 -23.12
C GLU A 90 -10.76 19.35 -23.79
N ALA A 91 -11.40 18.92 -24.88
CA ALA A 91 -12.46 19.68 -25.54
C ALA A 91 -13.72 19.80 -24.66
N ASN A 92 -14.09 18.74 -23.94
CA ASN A 92 -15.24 18.75 -23.03
C ASN A 92 -14.97 19.59 -21.78
N ALA A 93 -13.73 19.58 -21.27
CA ALA A 93 -13.31 20.45 -20.16
C ALA A 93 -13.30 21.95 -20.53
N LYS A 94 -13.01 22.27 -21.80
CA LYS A 94 -12.99 23.64 -22.33
C LYS A 94 -14.33 24.13 -22.86
N ALA A 95 -15.32 23.25 -23.00
CA ALA A 95 -16.63 23.64 -23.50
C ALA A 95 -17.31 24.57 -22.45
N PRO A 96 -17.68 25.81 -22.83
CA PRO A 96 -18.42 26.68 -21.94
C PRO A 96 -19.76 26.03 -21.63
N ARG A 97 -19.99 25.69 -20.36
CA ARG A 97 -21.30 25.22 -19.89
C ARG A 97 -22.26 26.40 -20.00
N THR A 98 -22.94 26.50 -21.13
CA THR A 98 -24.05 27.43 -21.32
C THR A 98 -25.19 26.96 -20.42
N ILE A 99 -25.19 27.48 -19.19
CA ILE A 99 -26.33 27.38 -18.30
C ILE A 99 -27.43 28.18 -19.00
N SER A 100 -28.47 27.51 -19.47
CA SER A 100 -29.56 28.12 -20.23
C SER A 100 -30.15 29.30 -19.45
N GLU A 101 -30.24 30.47 -20.09
CA GLU A 101 -30.68 31.74 -19.51
C GLU A 101 -32.18 31.78 -19.08
N ARG A 102 -32.82 30.61 -18.95
CA ARG A 102 -34.20 30.48 -18.47
C ARG A 102 -34.25 30.05 -16.99
N ALA A 103 -33.21 30.37 -16.23
CA ALA A 103 -33.23 30.23 -14.78
C ALA A 103 -34.13 31.31 -14.18
N ILE A 104 -35.38 30.93 -13.89
CA ILE A 104 -36.33 31.73 -13.12
C ILE A 104 -35.63 32.17 -11.83
N ARG A 105 -35.54 33.49 -11.62
CA ARG A 105 -34.84 34.12 -10.51
C ARG A 105 -35.65 33.92 -9.22
N VAL A 106 -35.56 32.74 -8.62
CA VAL A 106 -36.19 32.44 -7.34
C VAL A 106 -35.47 33.24 -6.24
N PRO A 107 -36.18 34.01 -5.40
CA PRO A 107 -35.57 34.65 -4.24
C PRO A 107 -34.90 33.60 -3.36
N ARG A 108 -33.58 33.67 -3.21
CA ARG A 108 -32.83 32.84 -2.25
C ARG A 108 -33.14 33.32 -0.85
N VAL A 109 -34.20 32.78 -0.25
CA VAL A 109 -34.43 32.89 1.19
C VAL A 109 -33.39 32.00 1.87
N GLY A 110 -32.52 32.59 2.69
CA GLY A 110 -31.45 31.87 3.39
C GLY A 110 -30.02 32.11 2.90
N VAL A 111 -29.70 33.32 2.40
CA VAL A 111 -28.30 33.75 2.26
C VAL A 111 -27.72 33.87 3.67
N THR A 112 -27.14 32.77 4.16
CA THR A 112 -26.27 32.78 5.32
C THR A 112 -25.12 33.72 5.04
N PRO A 113 -24.71 34.57 6.01
CA PRO A 113 -23.55 35.42 5.85
C PRO A 113 -22.36 34.54 5.47
N ALA A 114 -21.57 35.00 4.50
CA ALA A 114 -20.40 34.28 4.02
C ALA A 114 -19.59 33.78 5.22
N PRO A 115 -19.19 32.49 5.25
CA PRO A 115 -18.45 31.95 6.38
C PRO A 115 -17.25 32.84 6.62
N GLN A 116 -17.13 33.36 7.85
CA GLN A 116 -15.96 34.11 8.28
C GLN A 116 -14.73 33.31 7.85
N ARG A 117 -13.86 33.93 7.04
CA ARG A 117 -12.60 33.32 6.62
C ARG A 117 -11.93 32.79 7.87
N ARG A 118 -11.74 31.47 7.95
CA ARG A 118 -10.98 30.84 9.03
C ARG A 118 -9.68 31.64 9.18
N PRO A 119 -9.24 31.99 10.42
CA PRO A 119 -7.97 32.66 10.59
C PRO A 119 -6.91 31.87 9.84
N LEU A 120 -6.12 32.58 9.03
CA LEU A 120 -5.05 31.99 8.25
C LEU A 120 -4.20 31.17 9.21
N VAL A 121 -4.21 29.86 9.02
CA VAL A 121 -3.49 28.93 9.88
C VAL A 121 -2.00 29.20 9.67
N ASP A 122 -1.39 29.96 10.57
CA ASP A 122 0.01 30.39 10.56
C ASP A 122 1.01 29.24 10.80
N CYS A 123 0.55 27.99 10.83
CA CYS A 123 1.39 26.81 11.04
C CYS A 123 1.67 26.00 9.77
N LEU A 124 1.75 26.67 8.60
CA LEU A 124 2.57 26.11 7.53
C LEU A 124 4.04 26.25 7.95
N PRO A 125 4.77 25.15 8.21
CA PRO A 125 6.18 25.23 8.54
C PRO A 125 6.89 25.99 7.42
N LYS A 126 7.46 27.14 7.76
CA LYS A 126 8.16 28.00 6.80
C LYS A 126 9.23 27.16 6.12
N ARG A 127 9.17 27.08 4.80
CA ARG A 127 10.18 26.42 3.98
C ARG A 127 11.52 27.10 4.27
N ARG A 128 12.49 26.33 4.76
CA ARG A 128 13.84 26.85 5.05
C ARG A 128 14.40 27.55 3.82
N GLY A 129 14.97 28.73 4.03
CA GLY A 129 15.59 29.51 2.96
C GLY A 129 16.84 28.80 2.42
N GLU A 130 17.17 29.02 1.16
CA GLU A 130 18.37 28.43 0.55
C GLU A 130 19.66 28.78 1.32
N VAL A 131 19.74 30.00 1.84
CA VAL A 131 20.86 30.46 2.67
C VAL A 131 20.95 29.66 3.97
N GLU A 132 19.83 29.44 4.66
CA GLU A 132 19.75 28.66 5.90
C GLU A 132 20.15 27.19 5.65
N ILE A 133 19.81 26.64 4.49
CA ILE A 133 20.21 25.29 4.07
C ILE A 133 21.72 25.24 3.82
N ARG A 134 22.29 26.25 3.16
CA ARG A 134 23.73 26.31 2.86
C ARG A 134 24.59 26.52 4.11
N THR A 135 24.16 27.34 5.06
CA THR A 135 24.90 27.61 6.31
C THR A 135 24.78 26.50 7.34
N ASN A 136 23.82 25.57 7.19
CA ASN A 136 23.66 24.42 8.08
C ASN A 136 24.64 23.29 7.72
N GLU A 137 25.93 23.61 7.77
CA GLU A 137 27.02 22.66 7.59
C GLU A 137 27.09 21.75 8.82
N GLY A 138 26.51 20.55 8.72
CA GLY A 138 26.55 19.56 9.83
C GLY A 138 25.33 18.67 9.97
N ASN A 139 24.18 19.04 9.39
CA ASN A 139 22.95 18.24 9.49
C ASN A 139 23.04 16.84 8.87
N TYR A 140 24.04 16.60 8.01
CA TYR A 140 24.28 15.31 7.37
C TYR A 140 25.37 14.48 8.04
N VAL A 141 26.09 15.05 9.02
CA VAL A 141 27.12 14.34 9.78
C VAL A 141 26.41 13.52 10.85
N ARG A 142 26.18 12.23 10.55
CA ARG A 142 25.75 11.30 11.59
C ARG A 142 26.91 11.12 12.58
N PRO A 143 26.66 11.20 13.90
CA PRO A 143 27.67 10.83 14.88
C PRO A 143 28.10 9.39 14.60
N ALA A 144 29.42 9.17 14.55
CA ALA A 144 29.97 7.83 14.38
C ALA A 144 29.46 6.94 15.52
N ALA A 145 29.09 5.71 15.19
CA ALA A 145 28.72 4.74 16.21
C ALA A 145 29.91 4.54 17.17
N PRO A 146 29.67 4.44 18.48
CA PRO A 146 30.74 4.22 19.44
C PRO A 146 31.51 2.92 19.10
N PRO A 147 32.84 2.91 19.25
CA PRO A 147 33.66 1.75 18.94
C PRO A 147 33.20 0.55 19.78
N GLY A 148 32.95 -0.58 19.12
CA GLY A 148 32.43 -1.81 19.74
C GLY A 148 30.91 -2.01 19.67
N ALA A 149 30.15 -1.02 19.19
CA ALA A 149 28.73 -1.23 18.91
C ALA A 149 28.57 -2.19 17.72
N ILE A 150 27.81 -3.29 17.92
CA ILE A 150 27.40 -4.17 16.84
C ILE A 150 26.40 -3.41 15.98
N VAL A 151 26.90 -2.68 14.98
CA VAL A 151 26.07 -2.03 13.99
C VAL A 151 25.52 -3.13 13.09
N ARG A 152 24.28 -3.57 13.35
CA ARG A 152 23.55 -4.43 12.41
C ARG A 152 23.57 -3.73 11.06
N SER A 153 24.04 -4.41 10.02
CA SER A 153 24.11 -3.85 8.68
C SER A 153 22.74 -3.30 8.29
N SER A 154 22.72 -2.20 7.52
CA SER A 154 21.46 -1.60 7.10
C SER A 154 20.56 -2.60 6.38
N ASP A 155 21.14 -3.62 5.77
CA ASP A 155 20.41 -4.65 5.03
C ASP A 155 19.81 -5.70 5.97
N SER A 156 20.53 -6.14 7.01
CA SER A 156 19.96 -6.99 8.07
C SER A 156 18.70 -6.36 8.70
N ARG A 157 18.71 -5.04 8.93
CA ARG A 157 17.56 -4.34 9.49
C ARG A 157 16.39 -4.20 8.52
N LYS A 158 16.68 -4.10 7.21
CA LYS A 158 15.63 -4.10 6.17
C LYS A 158 14.98 -5.47 6.06
N ASP A 159 15.77 -6.54 6.12
CA ASP A 159 15.27 -7.92 6.06
C ASP A 159 14.41 -8.25 7.28
N GLU A 160 14.84 -7.82 8.47
CA GLU A 160 14.07 -7.95 9.71
C GLU A 160 12.72 -7.20 9.62
N LEU A 161 12.72 -5.98 9.10
CA LEU A 161 11.50 -5.19 8.92
C LEU A 161 10.57 -5.80 7.84
N ALA A 162 11.14 -6.33 6.77
CA ALA A 162 10.39 -7.00 5.71
C ALA A 162 9.68 -8.26 6.24
N LEU A 163 10.39 -9.08 7.03
CA LEU A 163 9.79 -10.22 7.73
C LEU A 163 8.69 -9.75 8.67
N ARG A 164 8.93 -8.72 9.49
CA ARG A 164 7.95 -8.19 10.43
C ARG A 164 6.66 -7.72 9.73
N ASN A 165 6.78 -7.09 8.56
CA ASN A 165 5.62 -6.66 7.76
C ASN A 165 4.84 -7.84 7.16
N GLN A 166 5.51 -8.93 6.79
CA GLN A 166 4.84 -10.14 6.28
C GLN A 166 4.01 -10.84 7.36
N PHE A 167 4.42 -10.74 8.62
CA PHE A 167 3.82 -11.41 9.76
C PHE A 167 3.09 -10.44 10.71
N TYR A 168 2.42 -9.43 10.14
CA TYR A 168 1.56 -8.47 10.87
C TYR A 168 2.22 -7.79 12.08
N GLY A 169 3.48 -7.37 11.93
CA GLY A 169 4.17 -6.66 12.98
C GLY A 169 4.94 -7.54 13.96
N LYS A 170 5.01 -8.86 13.74
CA LYS A 170 5.82 -9.81 14.54
C LYS A 170 6.84 -10.54 13.66
N THR A 171 7.97 -10.97 14.20
CA THR A 171 8.92 -11.83 13.49
C THR A 171 8.56 -13.31 13.68
N PRO A 172 8.97 -14.21 12.77
CA PRO A 172 8.72 -15.65 12.92
C PRO A 172 9.24 -16.23 14.24
N GLN A 173 10.37 -15.71 14.73
CA GLN A 173 10.97 -16.12 16.00
C GLN A 173 10.11 -15.69 17.19
N GLU A 174 9.56 -14.47 17.17
CA GLU A 174 8.61 -13.99 18.18
C GLU A 174 7.31 -14.81 18.18
N ILE A 175 6.83 -15.25 17.01
CA ILE A 175 5.64 -16.11 16.90
C ILE A 175 5.90 -17.50 17.50
N LEU A 176 7.10 -18.06 17.29
CA LEU A 176 7.48 -19.38 17.80
C LEU A 176 7.82 -19.38 19.30
N SER A 177 8.21 -18.22 19.84
CA SER A 177 8.51 -18.03 21.26
C SER A 177 7.32 -17.51 22.07
N GLU A 178 6.22 -17.16 21.42
CA GLU A 178 4.91 -17.05 22.08
C GLU A 178 4.46 -18.44 22.52
N ASP A 179 4.70 -18.72 23.80
CA ASP A 179 4.11 -19.81 24.58
C ASP A 179 2.62 -19.97 24.18
N PRO A 180 2.11 -21.17 23.87
CA PRO A 180 0.72 -21.40 23.52
C PRO A 180 -0.14 -21.29 24.78
N ARG A 181 -0.13 -20.14 25.43
CA ARG A 181 -1.29 -19.71 26.20
C ARG A 181 -2.45 -19.75 25.23
N PRO A 182 -3.56 -20.42 25.58
CA PRO A 182 -4.69 -20.51 24.68
C PRO A 182 -5.04 -19.08 24.31
N ARG A 183 -4.78 -18.73 23.05
CA ARG A 183 -5.47 -17.62 22.42
C ARG A 183 -6.92 -18.04 22.57
N LEU A 184 -7.60 -17.44 23.54
CA LEU A 184 -9.06 -17.48 23.60
C LEU A 184 -9.50 -17.31 22.15
N PRO A 185 -10.25 -18.26 21.59
CA PRO A 185 -10.70 -18.11 20.24
C PRO A 185 -11.46 -16.78 20.19
N ALA A 186 -10.95 -15.82 19.44
CA ALA A 186 -11.75 -14.68 18.99
C ALA A 186 -12.94 -15.16 18.11
N ALA A 187 -13.07 -16.46 17.89
CA ALA A 187 -14.21 -17.16 17.32
C ALA A 187 -15.25 -17.65 18.35
N ALA A 188 -15.16 -17.23 19.62
CA ALA A 188 -16.24 -17.39 20.60
C ALA A 188 -16.83 -16.04 21.06
N ALA A 189 -16.56 -14.96 20.32
CA ALA A 189 -17.34 -13.74 20.44
C ALA A 189 -18.69 -13.98 19.76
N SER A 190 -19.67 -14.32 20.61
CA SER A 190 -21.11 -14.34 20.39
C SER A 190 -21.64 -15.32 19.34
N ALA A 191 -22.23 -16.42 19.82
CA ALA A 191 -23.32 -17.11 19.13
C ALA A 191 -24.61 -16.25 19.16
N GLU A 192 -24.48 -14.94 19.05
CA GLU A 192 -25.61 -14.03 18.88
C GLU A 192 -25.87 -13.91 17.40
N SER A 193 -27.16 -13.83 17.03
CA SER A 193 -27.56 -13.58 15.65
C SER A 193 -26.89 -12.30 15.13
N ASP A 194 -26.51 -12.27 13.85
CA ASP A 194 -25.91 -11.08 13.22
C ASP A 194 -26.79 -9.83 13.44
N GLU A 195 -28.10 -10.01 13.56
CA GLU A 195 -29.09 -8.98 13.87
C GLU A 195 -28.94 -8.38 15.27
N LEU A 196 -28.61 -9.20 16.29
CA LEU A 196 -28.38 -8.74 17.67
C LEU A 196 -27.09 -7.93 17.76
N GLN A 197 -26.05 -8.36 17.04
CA GLN A 197 -24.80 -7.61 16.96
C GLN A 197 -25.03 -6.24 16.31
N LEU A 198 -25.76 -6.20 15.19
CA LEU A 198 -26.08 -4.97 14.50
C LEU A 198 -26.98 -4.06 15.35
N HIS A 199 -27.94 -4.63 16.09
CA HIS A 199 -28.75 -3.88 17.04
C HIS A 199 -27.90 -3.19 18.10
N ASN A 200 -27.00 -3.93 18.76
CA ASN A 200 -26.13 -3.40 19.80
C ASN A 200 -25.19 -2.31 19.24
N GLN A 201 -24.64 -2.53 18.04
CA GLN A 201 -23.83 -1.53 17.36
C GLN A 201 -24.60 -0.20 17.15
N ILE A 202 -25.86 -0.26 16.71
CA ILE A 202 -26.65 0.95 16.47
C ILE A 202 -27.00 1.66 17.78
N VAL A 203 -27.28 0.90 18.86
CA VAL A 203 -27.52 1.47 20.19
C VAL A 203 -26.29 2.22 20.70
N ASP A 204 -25.10 1.62 20.58
CA ASP A 204 -23.83 2.25 20.96
C ASP A 204 -23.58 3.52 20.14
N GLU A 205 -23.83 3.46 18.83
CA GLU A 205 -23.73 4.60 17.92
C GLU A 205 -24.66 5.77 18.28
N ILE A 206 -25.84 5.50 18.84
CA ILE A 206 -26.76 6.54 19.33
C ILE A 206 -26.22 7.13 20.63
N ALA A 207 -25.74 6.31 21.56
CA ALA A 207 -25.17 6.75 22.82
C ALA A 207 -23.92 7.64 22.63
N ASP A 208 -23.06 7.27 21.68
CA ASP A 208 -21.89 8.07 21.30
C ASP A 208 -22.28 9.44 20.75
N ARG A 209 -23.30 9.49 19.87
CA ARG A 209 -23.80 10.75 19.30
C ARG A 209 -24.45 11.65 20.35
N GLN A 210 -25.18 11.08 21.30
CA GLN A 210 -25.75 11.82 22.44
C GLN A 210 -24.63 12.39 23.33
N SER A 211 -23.63 11.58 23.66
CA SER A 211 -22.46 12.00 24.44
C SER A 211 -21.69 13.13 23.75
N PHE A 212 -21.53 13.04 22.43
CA PHE A 212 -20.93 14.11 21.63
C PHE A 212 -21.72 15.42 21.71
N LEU A 213 -23.06 15.37 21.64
CA LEU A 213 -23.89 16.57 21.79
C LEU A 213 -23.77 17.19 23.18
N ASP A 214 -23.74 16.38 24.22
CA ASP A 214 -23.54 16.84 25.60
C ASP A 214 -22.18 17.52 25.76
N ASP A 215 -21.11 16.94 25.21
CA ASP A 215 -19.78 17.52 25.24
C ASP A 215 -19.71 18.84 24.47
N MET A 216 -20.34 18.92 23.29
CA MET A 216 -20.41 20.16 22.51
C MET A 216 -21.26 21.22 23.22
N ALA A 217 -22.34 20.83 23.89
CA ALA A 217 -23.17 21.72 24.69
C ALA A 217 -22.37 22.32 25.86
N ARG A 218 -21.58 21.51 26.57
CA ARG A 218 -20.67 21.96 27.65
C ARG A 218 -19.63 22.97 27.15
N LEU A 219 -19.17 22.83 25.92
CA LEU A 219 -18.25 23.77 25.26
C LEU A 219 -18.93 25.00 24.66
N GLY A 220 -20.26 25.13 24.78
CA GLY A 220 -21.04 26.23 24.19
C GLY A 220 -21.22 26.14 22.66
N GLN A 221 -20.79 25.03 22.05
CA GLN A 221 -20.87 24.78 20.61
C GLN A 221 -22.00 23.82 20.21
N GLY A 222 -22.83 23.37 21.15
CA GLY A 222 -23.92 22.42 20.90
C GLY A 222 -24.82 22.84 19.74
N HIS A 223 -25.24 24.12 19.70
CA HIS A 223 -26.12 24.67 18.66
C HIS A 223 -25.59 24.53 17.22
N VAL A 224 -24.26 24.48 17.03
CA VAL A 224 -23.63 24.34 15.70
C VAL A 224 -23.82 22.92 15.16
N HIS A 225 -23.80 21.93 16.04
CA HIS A 225 -23.81 20.51 15.69
C HIS A 225 -25.17 19.85 15.91
N GLN A 226 -26.04 20.45 16.72
CA GLN A 226 -27.31 19.92 17.18
C GLN A 226 -28.17 19.35 16.04
N GLN A 227 -28.57 20.19 15.08
CA GLN A 227 -29.49 19.75 14.01
C GLN A 227 -28.93 18.57 13.19
N ARG A 228 -27.62 18.57 12.93
CA ARG A 228 -26.99 17.50 12.15
C ARG A 228 -27.00 16.19 12.93
N ILE A 229 -26.53 16.22 14.18
CA ILE A 229 -26.39 15.01 14.98
C ILE A 229 -27.76 14.47 15.40
N GLU A 230 -28.74 15.34 15.68
CA GLU A 230 -30.13 14.92 15.89
C GLU A 230 -30.71 14.22 14.66
N GLY A 231 -30.37 14.69 13.45
CA GLY A 231 -30.72 14.00 12.19
C GLY A 231 -30.08 12.61 12.10
N GLU A 232 -28.79 12.50 12.38
CA GLU A 232 -28.09 11.21 12.39
C GLU A 232 -28.66 10.25 13.46
N ILE A 233 -29.01 10.76 14.65
CA ILE A 233 -29.69 9.96 15.69
C ILE A 233 -31.06 9.49 15.19
N ALA A 234 -31.84 10.37 14.55
CA ALA A 234 -33.15 10.00 14.01
C ALA A 234 -33.06 8.90 12.94
N GLU A 235 -32.04 8.96 12.07
CA GLU A 235 -31.74 7.89 11.09
C GLU A 235 -31.43 6.57 11.80
N ARG A 236 -30.57 6.57 12.83
CA ARG A 236 -30.22 5.36 13.59
C ARG A 236 -31.38 4.78 14.39
N VAL A 237 -32.23 5.63 14.98
CA VAL A 237 -33.47 5.18 15.64
C VAL A 237 -34.42 4.53 14.63
N HIS A 238 -34.46 5.05 13.41
CA HIS A 238 -35.26 4.44 12.35
C HIS A 238 -34.66 3.10 11.86
N ASP A 239 -33.34 2.98 11.78
CA ASP A 239 -32.65 1.71 11.50
C ASP A 239 -32.97 0.65 12.58
N LEU A 240 -32.98 1.03 13.87
CA LEU A 240 -33.41 0.14 14.97
C LEU A 240 -34.84 -0.35 14.79
N LYS A 241 -35.77 0.55 14.44
CA LYS A 241 -37.17 0.18 14.20
C LYS A 241 -37.32 -0.80 13.03
N ARG A 242 -36.47 -0.69 12.01
CA ARG A 242 -36.43 -1.62 10.87
C ARG A 242 -35.87 -2.98 11.26
N LEU A 243 -34.94 -3.05 12.21
CA LEU A 243 -34.35 -4.29 12.69
C LEU A 243 -35.24 -5.06 13.67
N GLN A 244 -36.14 -4.35 14.37
CA GLN A 244 -37.04 -4.92 15.36
C GLN A 244 -37.83 -6.17 14.92
N PRO A 245 -38.45 -6.25 13.73
CA PRO A 245 -39.14 -7.46 13.29
C PRO A 245 -38.20 -8.68 13.16
N TYR A 246 -36.98 -8.47 12.65
CA TYR A 246 -36.01 -9.56 12.47
C TYR A 246 -35.48 -10.09 13.81
N LEU A 247 -35.35 -9.21 14.80
CA LEU A 247 -35.00 -9.61 16.17
C LEU A 247 -36.09 -10.45 16.85
N GLN A 248 -37.36 -10.20 16.52
CA GLN A 248 -38.49 -10.98 17.03
C GLN A 248 -38.56 -12.37 16.39
N GLU A 249 -38.09 -12.52 15.15
CA GLU A 249 -38.01 -13.81 14.44
C GLU A 249 -36.81 -14.66 14.89
N ALA A 250 -35.73 -14.03 15.35
CA ALA A 250 -34.51 -14.68 15.81
C ALA A 250 -34.54 -15.09 17.31
N SER A 251 -35.53 -14.63 18.08
CA SER A 251 -35.72 -14.95 19.50
C SER A 251 -36.71 -16.08 19.73
#